data_AF-A0A182YSW9-F1
#
_entry.id   AF-A0A182YSW9-F1
#
_cell.length_a   1.000
_cell.length_b   1.000
_cell.length_c   1.000
_cell.angle_alpha   90.00
_cell.angle_beta   90.00
_cell.angle_gamma   90.00
#
_symmetry.space_group_name_H-M   'P 1'
#
loop_
_entity.id
_entity.type
_entity.pdbx_description
1 polymer ?
#
loop_
_entity_poly.entity_id
_entity_poly.type
_entity_poly.pdbx_seq_one_letter_code
_entity_poly.pdbx_strand_id
1 'polypeptide(L)'
;MFSKRIAFNYLEDIAQEFHNNYGRRVNTVTRPYAFIEFDIYIQKARKTLTDRRRNINTINNQLQDVQRIMVQNIDDVLQRGTVLSELDTKTQNLSMLSQKYKKDASYLNRKSLYVKGAVAGIVLIVFVLYFWVI
;
A
#
# COMPACT_ATOMS: atom_id res chain seq x y z
N MET A 1 18.18 -9.85 -17.93
CA MET A 1 17.52 -9.62 -16.62
C MET A 1 18.55 -9.52 -15.50
N PHE A 2 18.30 -8.74 -14.45
CA PHE A 2 19.09 -8.76 -13.21
C PHE A 2 18.41 -9.75 -12.25
N SER A 3 19.08 -10.86 -11.92
CA SER A 3 18.51 -11.86 -11.03
C SER A 3 18.62 -11.38 -9.58
N LYS A 4 17.53 -11.44 -8.82
CA LYS A 4 17.51 -11.13 -7.38
C LYS A 4 18.61 -11.88 -6.64
N ARG A 5 18.85 -13.15 -6.99
CA ARG A 5 19.93 -13.98 -6.43
C ARG A 5 21.32 -13.36 -6.60
N ILE A 6 21.61 -12.88 -7.81
CA ILE A 6 22.89 -12.24 -8.12
C ILE A 6 23.06 -10.96 -7.28
N ALA A 7 21.97 -10.23 -7.05
CA ALA A 7 21.96 -9.07 -6.18
C ALA A 7 22.27 -9.45 -4.72
N PHE A 8 21.59 -10.46 -4.18
CA PHE A 8 21.80 -10.90 -2.79
C PHE A 8 23.18 -11.50 -2.56
N ASN A 9 23.70 -12.30 -3.49
CA ASN A 9 25.08 -12.80 -3.40
C ASN A 9 26.11 -11.67 -3.41
N TYR A 10 25.88 -10.64 -4.22
CA TYR A 10 26.74 -9.45 -4.23
C TYR A 10 26.67 -8.67 -2.90
N LEU A 11 25.47 -8.53 -2.33
CA LEU A 11 25.30 -7.88 -1.02
C LEU A 11 25.92 -8.69 0.12
N GLU A 12 25.83 -10.02 0.06
CA GLU A 12 26.45 -10.92 1.04
C GLU A 12 27.98 -10.82 1.02
N ASP A 13 28.59 -10.87 -0.18
CA ASP A 13 30.04 -10.68 -0.38
C ASP A 13 30.52 -9.34 0.21
N ILE A 14 29.79 -8.26 -0.10
CA ILE A 14 30.05 -6.93 0.48
C ILE A 14 29.91 -6.94 2.00
N ALA A 15 28.86 -7.54 2.54
CA ALA A 15 28.59 -7.56 3.96
C ALA A 15 29.68 -8.31 4.73
N GLN A 16 30.09 -9.47 4.22
CA GLN A 16 31.16 -10.28 4.82
C GLN A 16 32.49 -9.53 4.82
N GLU A 17 32.91 -9.00 3.67
CA GLU A 17 34.18 -8.25 3.58
C GLU A 17 34.16 -7.01 4.47
N PHE A 18 33.06 -6.28 4.50
CA PHE A 18 32.91 -5.11 5.36
C PHE A 18 32.96 -5.50 6.84
N HIS A 19 32.27 -6.57 7.23
CA HIS A 19 32.26 -7.04 8.62
C HIS A 19 33.64 -7.53 9.06
N ASN A 20 34.36 -8.23 8.20
CA ASN A 20 35.72 -8.72 8.48
C ASN A 20 36.69 -7.56 8.74
N ASN A 21 36.63 -6.51 7.93
CA ASN A 21 37.55 -5.38 8.03
C ASN A 21 37.13 -4.34 9.09
N TYR A 22 35.83 -4.07 9.22
CA TYR A 22 35.31 -2.94 9.99
C TYR A 22 34.29 -3.30 11.07
N GLY A 23 33.80 -4.54 11.14
CA GLY A 23 32.66 -4.94 11.98
C GLY A 23 32.78 -4.54 13.45
N ARG A 24 33.99 -4.64 14.03
CA ARG A 24 34.25 -4.22 15.43
C ARG A 24 34.19 -2.71 15.65
N ARG A 25 34.44 -1.92 14.60
CA ARG A 25 34.54 -0.45 14.66
C ARG A 25 33.21 0.23 14.34
N VAL A 26 32.27 -0.45 13.67
CA VAL A 26 30.98 0.13 13.23
C VAL A 26 30.25 0.84 14.37
N ASN A 27 30.14 0.21 15.54
CA ASN A 27 29.41 0.76 16.69
C ASN A 27 30.12 1.89 17.43
N THR A 28 31.39 2.16 17.11
CA THR A 28 32.24 3.13 17.83
C THR A 28 32.43 4.44 17.08
N VAL A 29 32.04 4.46 15.81
CA VAL A 29 32.30 5.57 14.90
C VAL A 29 31.11 6.53 14.90
N THR A 30 31.39 7.83 15.07
CA THR A 30 30.38 8.90 15.07
C THR A 30 30.45 9.81 13.85
N ARG A 31 31.58 9.83 13.14
CA ARG A 31 31.77 10.69 11.97
C ARG A 31 31.06 10.12 10.73
N PRO A 32 30.41 10.95 9.89
CA PRO A 32 29.88 10.53 8.60
C PRO A 32 30.97 9.94 7.69
N TYR A 33 30.61 8.93 6.90
CA TYR A 33 31.48 8.30 5.89
C TYR A 33 32.85 7.81 6.41
N ALA A 34 32.91 7.32 7.66
CA ALA A 34 34.17 6.90 8.25
C ALA A 34 34.89 5.73 7.56
N PHE A 35 34.17 5.00 6.70
CA PHE A 35 34.67 3.83 5.97
C PHE A 35 34.67 4.08 4.46
N ILE A 36 34.84 5.33 4.01
CA ILE A 36 34.83 5.70 2.59
C ILE A 36 35.85 4.93 1.75
N GLU A 37 36.96 4.49 2.35
CA GLU A 37 37.98 3.66 1.69
C GLU A 37 37.42 2.32 1.19
N PHE A 38 36.35 1.81 1.81
CA PHE A 38 35.67 0.60 1.37
C PHE A 38 34.99 0.75 0.00
N ASP A 39 34.77 1.97 -0.49
CA ASP A 39 34.22 2.22 -1.82
C ASP A 39 35.06 1.58 -2.93
N ILE A 40 36.39 1.50 -2.76
CA ILE A 40 37.29 0.82 -3.70
C ILE A 40 36.89 -0.65 -3.88
N TYR A 41 36.57 -1.32 -2.77
CA TYR A 41 36.13 -2.71 -2.79
C TYR A 41 34.74 -2.84 -3.44
N ILE A 42 33.79 -1.95 -3.10
CA ILE A 42 32.45 -1.93 -3.70
C ILE A 42 32.55 -1.79 -5.23
N GLN A 43 33.39 -0.87 -5.72
CA GLN A 43 33.60 -0.68 -7.16
C GLN A 43 34.20 -1.93 -7.82
N LYS A 44 35.19 -2.57 -7.19
CA LYS A 44 35.81 -3.81 -7.69
C LYS A 44 34.80 -4.95 -7.76
N ALA A 45 34.05 -5.20 -6.68
CA ALA A 45 33.03 -6.23 -6.61
C ALA A 45 31.92 -5.99 -7.66
N ARG A 46 31.50 -4.73 -7.86
CA ARG A 46 30.50 -4.35 -8.87
C ARG A 46 30.98 -4.62 -10.29
N LYS A 47 32.25 -4.37 -10.57
CA LYS A 47 32.85 -4.67 -11.89
C LYS A 47 32.85 -6.18 -12.14
N THR A 48 33.30 -6.97 -11.16
CA THR A 48 33.26 -8.44 -11.23
C THR A 48 31.84 -8.98 -11.43
N LEU A 49 30.84 -8.40 -10.76
CA LEU A 49 29.43 -8.75 -10.97
C LEU A 49 28.98 -8.52 -12.42
N THR A 50 29.36 -7.37 -12.99
CA THR A 50 29.01 -6.98 -14.36
C THR A 50 29.70 -7.89 -15.38
N ASP A 51 30.97 -8.21 -15.15
CA ASP A 51 31.76 -9.10 -16.02
C ASP A 51 31.24 -10.55 -15.95
N ARG A 52 30.87 -11.05 -14.76
CA ARG A 52 30.22 -12.36 -14.61
C ARG A 52 28.88 -12.42 -15.35
N ARG A 53 28.11 -11.33 -15.38
CA ARG A 53 26.84 -11.27 -16.15
C ARG A 53 27.06 -11.37 -17.65
N ARG A 54 28.15 -10.79 -18.19
CA ARG A 54 28.51 -10.95 -19.61
C ARG A 54 28.87 -12.40 -19.95
N ASN A 55 29.53 -13.08 -19.02
CA ASN A 55 29.96 -14.49 -19.16
C ASN A 55 28.88 -15.52 -18.74
N ILE A 56 27.77 -15.11 -18.12
CA ILE A 56 26.68 -16.00 -17.71
C ILE A 56 25.79 -16.42 -18.89
N ASN A 57 25.83 -15.70 -20.01
CA ASN A 57 25.21 -16.13 -21.26
C ASN A 57 25.81 -17.45 -21.80
N THR A 58 26.93 -17.93 -21.24
CA THR A 58 27.65 -19.14 -21.67
C THR A 58 27.67 -20.28 -20.64
N ILE A 59 27.08 -20.15 -19.44
CA ILE A 59 27.14 -21.20 -18.40
C ILE A 59 25.76 -21.46 -17.79
N ASN A 60 25.18 -22.63 -18.11
CA ASN A 60 23.83 -23.09 -17.73
C ASN A 60 23.73 -23.77 -16.35
N ASN A 61 24.79 -23.82 -15.54
CA ASN A 61 24.79 -24.66 -14.34
C ASN A 61 25.14 -23.88 -13.07
N GLN A 62 24.11 -23.76 -12.20
CA GLN A 62 24.12 -23.84 -10.73
C GLN A 62 22.84 -23.15 -10.22
N LEU A 63 21.70 -23.74 -10.55
CA LEU A 63 20.36 -23.25 -10.22
C LEU A 63 19.81 -24.06 -9.06
N GLN A 64 20.16 -23.69 -7.84
CA GLN A 64 19.29 -23.94 -6.68
C GLN A 64 19.67 -22.99 -5.53
N ASP A 65 18.64 -22.67 -4.75
CA ASP A 65 18.60 -21.86 -3.53
C ASP A 65 18.66 -20.34 -3.63
N VAL A 66 17.47 -19.73 -3.82
CA VAL A 66 17.02 -18.53 -3.09
C VAL A 66 15.48 -18.59 -2.96
N GLN A 67 14.95 -19.30 -1.95
CA GLN A 67 13.50 -19.44 -1.77
C GLN A 67 12.90 -18.65 -0.57
N ARG A 68 13.67 -17.84 0.17
CA ARG A 68 13.20 -17.25 1.44
C ARG A 68 13.37 -15.74 1.61
N ILE A 69 13.20 -14.96 0.54
CA ILE A 69 13.32 -13.49 0.64
C ILE A 69 11.94 -12.87 0.52
N MET A 70 11.48 -12.26 1.62
CA MET A 70 10.24 -11.49 1.66
C MET A 70 10.39 -10.21 0.83
N VAL A 71 9.44 -9.97 -0.06
CA VAL A 71 9.37 -8.74 -0.88
C VAL A 71 8.20 -7.92 -0.35
N GLN A 72 8.49 -6.75 0.21
CA GLN A 72 7.49 -5.78 0.65
C GLN A 72 7.63 -4.49 -0.16
N ASN A 73 6.55 -3.69 -0.24
CA ASN A 73 6.60 -2.38 -0.87
C ASN A 73 7.46 -1.43 0.00
N ILE A 74 8.24 -0.56 -0.63
CA ILE A 74 9.05 0.44 0.08
C ILE A 74 8.16 1.44 0.84
N ASP A 75 6.96 1.73 0.33
CA ASP A 75 5.99 2.62 0.97
C ASP A 75 5.54 2.04 2.32
N ASP A 76 5.29 0.72 2.38
CA ASP A 76 4.89 0.02 3.60
C ASP A 76 5.98 0.10 4.70
N VAL A 77 7.26 0.16 4.32
CA VAL A 77 8.40 0.27 5.25
C VAL A 77 8.62 1.71 5.72
N LEU A 78 8.37 2.70 4.86
CA LEU A 78 8.53 4.13 5.17
C LEU A 78 7.35 4.69 5.99
N GLN A 79 6.17 4.09 5.88
CA GLN A 79 4.92 4.61 6.42
C GLN A 79 4.59 4.23 7.88
N ARG A 80 5.59 3.85 8.69
CA ARG A 80 5.39 3.77 10.15
C ARG A 80 5.32 5.18 10.75
N GLY A 81 4.26 5.93 10.42
CA GLY A 81 3.99 7.29 10.90
C GLY A 81 2.80 8.06 10.29
N THR A 82 2.22 7.70 9.14
CA THR A 82 1.24 8.59 8.45
C THR A 82 -0.06 7.95 7.94
N VAL A 83 -0.21 6.62 7.96
CA VAL A 83 -1.38 5.94 7.36
C VAL A 83 -2.66 6.05 8.22
N LEU A 84 -2.53 6.35 9.51
CA LEU A 84 -3.68 6.44 10.40
C LEU A 84 -4.52 7.71 10.15
N SER A 85 -3.89 8.85 9.82
CA SER A 85 -4.58 10.13 9.68
C SER A 85 -5.46 10.21 8.43
N GLU A 86 -5.04 9.58 7.33
CA GLU A 86 -5.83 9.55 6.09
C GLU A 86 -7.02 8.59 6.19
N LEU A 87 -6.86 7.46 6.90
CA LEU A 87 -7.93 6.50 7.12
C LEU A 87 -9.03 7.06 8.06
N ASP A 88 -8.65 7.78 9.11
CA ASP A 88 -9.61 8.45 10.00
C ASP A 88 -10.43 9.51 9.23
N THR A 89 -9.76 10.34 8.43
CA THR A 89 -10.43 11.37 7.62
C THR A 89 -11.39 10.78 6.58
N LYS A 90 -10.99 9.70 5.89
CA LYS A 90 -11.87 9.03 4.91
C LYS A 90 -13.06 8.34 5.59
N THR A 91 -12.83 7.70 6.74
CA THR A 91 -13.88 7.01 7.51
C THR A 91 -14.89 8.00 8.11
N GLN A 92 -14.42 9.15 8.63
CA GLN A 92 -15.30 10.20 9.15
C GLN A 92 -16.20 10.80 8.05
N ASN A 93 -15.64 11.08 6.88
CA ASN A 93 -16.41 11.56 5.72
C ASN A 93 -17.45 10.53 5.26
N LEU A 94 -17.09 9.25 5.19
CA LEU A 94 -18.02 8.18 4.84
C LEU A 94 -19.14 8.05 5.88
N SER A 95 -18.82 8.04 7.18
CA SER A 95 -19.81 7.98 8.25
C SER A 95 -20.78 9.16 8.20
N MET A 96 -20.28 10.37 7.97
CA MET A 96 -21.10 11.56 7.80
C MET A 96 -22.03 11.47 6.58
N LEU A 97 -21.51 11.04 5.43
CA LEU A 97 -22.31 10.84 4.22
C LEU A 97 -23.36 9.75 4.42
N SER A 98 -23.02 8.62 5.03
CA SER A 98 -23.97 7.54 5.33
C SER A 98 -25.09 8.01 6.27
N GLN A 99 -24.78 8.79 7.30
CA GLN A 99 -25.80 9.36 8.18
C GLN A 99 -26.69 10.36 7.43
N LYS A 100 -26.12 11.19 6.56
CA LYS A 100 -26.87 12.11 5.72
C LYS A 100 -27.81 11.36 4.78
N TYR A 101 -27.32 10.36 4.03
CA TYR A 101 -28.15 9.54 3.15
C TYR A 101 -29.27 8.80 3.91
N LYS A 102 -28.99 8.30 5.11
CA LYS A 102 -30.03 7.68 5.96
C LYS A 102 -31.13 8.67 6.34
N LYS A 103 -30.75 9.90 6.74
CA LYS A 103 -31.70 10.97 7.08
C LYS A 103 -32.51 11.40 5.85
N ASP A 104 -31.85 11.63 4.73
CA ASP A 104 -32.47 12.05 3.47
C ASP A 104 -33.45 10.98 2.98
N ALA A 105 -33.06 9.71 2.97
CA ALA A 105 -33.95 8.60 2.60
C ALA A 105 -35.17 8.50 3.54
N SER A 106 -34.98 8.65 4.85
CA SER A 106 -36.06 8.63 5.83
C SER A 106 -37.03 9.81 5.66
N TYR A 107 -36.51 10.99 5.35
CA TYR A 107 -37.29 12.19 5.07
C TYR A 107 -38.10 12.05 3.78
N LEU A 108 -37.46 11.58 2.68
CA LEU A 108 -38.14 11.32 1.41
C LEU A 108 -39.25 10.27 1.58
N ASN A 109 -39.00 9.22 2.35
CA ASN A 109 -40.02 8.18 2.60
C ASN A 109 -41.25 8.74 3.34
N ARG A 110 -41.04 9.53 4.40
CA ARG A 110 -42.14 10.22 5.10
C ARG A 110 -42.90 11.16 4.17
N LYS A 111 -42.19 11.99 3.41
CA LYS A 111 -42.82 12.91 2.45
C LYS A 111 -43.65 12.14 1.40
N SER A 112 -43.12 11.05 0.86
CA SER A 112 -43.83 10.20 -0.10
C SER A 112 -45.10 9.59 0.49
N LEU A 113 -45.05 9.11 1.75
CA LEU A 113 -46.23 8.60 2.46
C LEU A 113 -47.31 9.67 2.63
N TYR A 114 -46.95 10.88 3.05
CA TYR A 114 -47.92 11.99 3.16
C TYR A 114 -48.57 12.34 1.82
N VAL A 115 -47.77 12.43 0.75
CA VAL A 115 -48.29 12.73 -0.59
C VAL A 115 -49.24 11.62 -1.06
N LYS A 116 -48.87 10.35 -0.90
CA LYS A 116 -49.73 9.22 -1.25
C LYS A 116 -51.04 9.22 -0.44
N GLY A 117 -50.97 9.52 0.86
CA GLY A 117 -52.14 9.63 1.72
C GLY A 117 -53.08 10.77 1.33
N ALA A 118 -52.53 11.93 0.97
CA ALA A 118 -53.32 13.08 0.51
C ALA A 118 -54.06 12.76 -0.81
N VAL A 119 -53.38 12.14 -1.78
CA VAL A 119 -54.01 11.72 -3.04
C VAL A 119 -55.12 10.69 -2.79
N ALA A 120 -54.87 9.69 -1.94
CA ALA A 120 -55.89 8.70 -1.59
C ALA A 120 -57.11 9.34 -0.89
N GLY A 121 -56.88 10.32 -0.01
CA GLY A 121 -57.95 11.08 0.65
C GLY A 121 -58.81 11.87 -0.34
N ILE A 122 -58.21 12.53 -1.33
CA ILE A 122 -58.96 13.26 -2.37
C ILE A 122 -59.83 12.29 -3.18
N VAL A 123 -59.28 11.15 -3.60
CA VAL A 123 -60.04 10.12 -4.35
C VAL A 123 -61.22 9.60 -3.52
N LEU A 124 -61.01 9.34 -2.23
CA LEU A 124 -62.07 8.88 -1.33
C LEU A 124 -63.17 9.95 -1.17
N ILE A 125 -62.81 11.22 -1.00
CA ILE A 125 -63.78 12.32 -0.89
C ILE A 125 -64.63 12.41 -2.17
N VAL A 126 -64.01 12.38 -3.35
CA VAL A 126 -64.73 12.41 -4.64
C VAL A 126 -65.67 11.21 -4.76
N PHE A 127 -65.23 10.02 -4.35
CA PHE A 127 -66.06 8.81 -4.37
C PHE A 127 -67.29 8.94 -3.45
N VAL A 128 -67.11 9.44 -2.23
CA VAL A 128 -68.21 9.66 -1.27
C VAL A 128 -69.19 10.70 -1.79
N LEU A 129 -68.71 11.82 -2.34
CA LEU A 129 -69.58 12.85 -2.92
C LEU A 129 -70.38 12.35 -4.12
N TYR A 130 -69.74 11.55 -4.99
CA TYR A 130 -70.42 10.93 -6.13
C TYR A 130 -71.58 10.03 -5.67
N PHE A 131 -71.35 9.21 -4.64
CA PHE A 131 -72.37 8.29 -4.11
C PHE A 131 -73.46 9.00 -3.28
N TRP A 132 -73.22 10.21 -2.80
CA TRP A 132 -74.21 10.99 -2.04
C TRP A 132 -75.11 11.87 -2.93
N VAL A 133 -74.62 12.25 -4.11
CA VAL A 133 -75.35 13.08 -5.10
C VAL A 133 -76.24 12.23 -6.02
N ILE A 134 -75.91 10.95 -6.22
CA ILE A 134 -76.73 9.95 -6.95
C ILE A 134 -77.68 9.25 -5.98
#